data_AF-A0A2M8AN77-F1
#
_entry.id   AF-A0A2M8AN77-F1
#
_cell.length_a   1.000
_cell.length_b   1.000
_cell.length_c   1.000
_cell.angle_alpha   90.00
_cell.angle_beta   90.00
_cell.angle_gamma   90.00
#
_symmetry.space_group_name_H-M   'P 1'
#
loop_
_entity.id
_entity.type
_entity.pdbx_description
1 polymer ?
#
loop_
_entity_poly.entity_id
_entity_poly.type
_entity_poly.pdbx_seq_one_letter_code
_entity_poly.pdbx_strand_id
1 'polypeptide(L)'
;MDNFSLILSSVITLGIGILSIPLLPSKIKAFASFFFVLLVAIATSIPAVHALLGSPVEIYLPGSPFFGEIPLRIDALSAWFILIINITCLNGAFYGIGYMKPYKAQKANLSLHWTLFLLFQASMLWVCMLQHSLAFLIAWEMMSLSSLFLVLFEHEKKDTLKAGINYMVQMHLGVAFLTVG
;
A
#
# COMPACT_ATOMS: atom_id res chain seq x y z
N MET A 1 -22.26 -9.28 0.47
CA MET A 1 -20.97 -9.68 1.08
C MET A 1 -20.75 -8.79 2.27
N ASP A 2 -20.39 -9.35 3.42
CA ASP A 2 -20.14 -8.56 4.62
C ASP A 2 -18.87 -7.72 4.45
N ASN A 3 -18.84 -6.49 4.97
CA ASN A 3 -17.69 -5.60 4.85
C ASN A 3 -16.40 -6.24 5.38
N PHE A 4 -16.52 -7.07 6.43
CA PHE A 4 -15.42 -7.88 6.95
C PHE A 4 -14.81 -8.82 5.89
N SER A 5 -15.66 -9.55 5.16
CA SER A 5 -15.21 -10.47 4.11
C SER A 5 -14.50 -9.75 2.97
N LEU A 6 -14.93 -8.54 2.63
CA LEU A 6 -14.31 -7.70 1.60
C LEU A 6 -12.92 -7.23 2.03
N ILE A 7 -12.79 -6.72 3.27
CA ILE A 7 -11.50 -6.31 3.81
C ILE A 7 -10.55 -7.50 3.92
N LEU A 8 -11.02 -8.64 4.41
CA LEU A 8 -10.22 -9.86 4.47
C LEU A 8 -9.76 -10.32 3.08
N SER A 9 -10.65 -10.29 2.08
CA SER A 9 -10.31 -10.64 0.70
C SER A 9 -9.25 -9.72 0.10
N SER A 10 -9.25 -8.44 0.46
CA SER A 10 -8.23 -7.48 0.03
C SER A 10 -6.85 -7.82 0.60
N VAL A 11 -6.78 -8.20 1.88
CA VAL A 11 -5.53 -8.61 2.54
C VAL A 11 -4.99 -9.91 1.95
N ILE A 12 -5.87 -10.88 1.69
CA ILE A 12 -5.48 -12.15 1.04
C ILE A 12 -4.96 -11.89 -0.37
N THR A 13 -5.65 -11.06 -1.15
CA THR A 13 -5.27 -10.69 -2.52
C THR A 13 -3.91 -9.99 -2.55
N LEU A 14 -3.65 -9.09 -1.59
CA LEU A 14 -2.35 -8.46 -1.41
C LEU A 14 -1.25 -9.47 -1.09
N GLY A 15 -1.49 -10.37 -0.13
CA GLY A 15 -0.53 -11.42 0.25
C GLY A 15 -0.17 -12.32 -0.93
N ILE A 16 -1.17 -12.76 -1.69
CA ILE A 16 -0.97 -13.57 -2.91
C ILE A 16 -0.20 -12.76 -3.97
N GLY A 17 -0.53 -11.49 -4.17
CA GLY A 17 0.17 -10.62 -5.13
C GLY A 17 1.64 -10.43 -4.80
N ILE A 18 1.95 -10.11 -3.53
CA ILE A 18 3.32 -9.90 -3.03
C ILE A 18 4.18 -11.16 -3.21
N LEU A 19 3.61 -12.34 -2.93
CA LEU A 19 4.31 -13.63 -3.07
C LEU A 19 4.44 -14.10 -4.52
N SER A 20 3.42 -13.85 -5.36
CA SER A 20 3.39 -14.37 -6.73
C SER A 20 4.19 -13.52 -7.74
N ILE A 21 4.18 -12.19 -7.62
CA ILE A 21 4.84 -11.28 -8.58
C ILE A 21 6.34 -11.58 -8.77
N PRO A 22 7.13 -11.85 -7.72
CA PRO A 22 8.55 -12.18 -7.88
C PRO A 22 8.79 -13.44 -8.72
N LEU A 23 7.87 -14.40 -8.64
CA LEU A 23 7.93 -15.71 -9.31
C LEU A 23 7.46 -15.66 -10.77
N LEU A 24 6.71 -14.63 -11.16
CA LEU A 24 6.13 -14.51 -12.50
C LEU A 24 7.18 -14.15 -13.57
N PRO A 25 6.95 -14.51 -14.85
CA PRO A 25 7.76 -14.04 -15.97
C PRO A 25 7.68 -12.53 -16.17
N SER A 26 8.78 -11.86 -16.53
CA SER A 26 8.86 -10.40 -16.66
C SER A 26 7.85 -9.77 -17.64
N LYS A 27 7.34 -10.55 -18.61
CA LYS A 27 6.31 -10.10 -19.56
C LYS A 27 4.94 -9.90 -18.91
N ILE A 28 4.63 -10.65 -17.84
CA ILE A 28 3.29 -10.73 -17.24
C ILE A 28 3.23 -9.90 -15.95
N LYS A 29 4.37 -9.65 -15.27
CA LYS A 29 4.43 -8.94 -13.97
C LYS A 29 3.62 -7.65 -13.92
N ALA A 30 3.74 -6.80 -14.94
CA ALA A 30 3.04 -5.52 -14.97
C ALA A 30 1.51 -5.70 -15.02
N PHE A 31 1.03 -6.61 -15.87
CA PHE A 31 -0.41 -6.92 -15.96
C PHE A 31 -0.93 -7.63 -14.71
N ALA A 32 -0.15 -8.56 -14.15
CA ALA A 32 -0.50 -9.22 -12.90
C ALA A 32 -0.58 -8.22 -11.74
N SER A 33 0.39 -7.32 -11.60
CA SER A 33 0.38 -6.28 -10.58
C SER A 33 -0.82 -5.36 -10.74
N PHE A 34 -1.10 -4.88 -11.96
CA PHE A 34 -2.30 -4.08 -12.25
C PHE A 34 -3.59 -4.81 -11.86
N PHE A 35 -3.69 -6.11 -12.17
CA PHE A 35 -4.84 -6.93 -11.79
C PHE A 35 -5.01 -7.02 -10.27
N PHE A 36 -3.92 -7.25 -9.52
CA PHE A 36 -3.95 -7.24 -8.05
C PHE A 36 -4.34 -5.87 -7.48
N VAL A 37 -3.77 -4.78 -8.01
CA VAL A 37 -4.15 -3.40 -7.63
C VAL A 37 -5.65 -3.18 -7.85
N LEU A 38 -6.18 -3.63 -8.99
CA LEU A 38 -7.59 -3.49 -9.32
C LEU A 38 -8.51 -4.27 -8.37
N LEU A 39 -8.17 -5.52 -8.05
CA LEU A 39 -8.94 -6.32 -7.11
C LEU A 39 -8.96 -5.68 -5.71
N VAL A 40 -7.81 -5.21 -5.23
CA VAL A 40 -7.70 -4.54 -3.93
C VAL A 40 -8.50 -3.24 -3.94
N ALA A 41 -8.42 -2.46 -5.01
CA ALA A 41 -9.17 -1.22 -5.15
C ALA A 41 -10.68 -1.47 -5.13
N ILE A 42 -11.18 -2.50 -5.83
CA ILE A 42 -12.60 -2.85 -5.82
C ILE A 42 -13.02 -3.31 -4.43
N ALA A 43 -12.27 -4.24 -3.82
CA ALA A 43 -12.60 -4.81 -2.52
C ALA A 43 -12.66 -3.76 -1.39
N THR A 44 -11.81 -2.74 -1.44
CA THR A 44 -11.75 -1.67 -0.42
C THR A 44 -12.65 -0.47 -0.74
N SER A 45 -12.97 -0.22 -2.02
CA SER A 45 -13.87 0.89 -2.39
C SER A 45 -15.33 0.63 -2.00
N ILE A 46 -15.78 -0.63 -2.00
CA ILE A 46 -17.15 -0.99 -1.57
C ILE A 46 -17.44 -0.56 -0.11
N PRO A 47 -16.65 -1.00 0.91
CA PRO A 47 -16.88 -0.55 2.28
C PRO A 47 -16.63 0.96 2.46
N ALA A 48 -15.74 1.57 1.67
CA ALA A 48 -15.57 3.03 1.68
C ALA A 48 -16.85 3.76 1.21
N VAL A 49 -17.49 3.32 0.12
CA VAL A 49 -18.76 3.89 -0.33
C VAL A 49 -19.86 3.71 0.71
N HIS A 50 -19.95 2.55 1.36
CA HIS A 50 -20.90 2.34 2.47
C HIS A 50 -20.67 3.32 3.63
N ALA A 51 -19.42 3.55 4.01
CA ALA A 51 -19.07 4.50 5.06
C ALA A 51 -19.41 5.96 4.69
N LEU A 52 -19.23 6.36 3.43
CA LEU A 52 -19.66 7.68 2.93
C LEU A 52 -21.18 7.86 2.95
N LEU A 53 -21.93 6.77 2.76
CA LEU A 53 -23.40 6.78 2.82
C LEU A 53 -23.94 6.75 4.27
N GLY A 54 -23.07 6.83 5.28
CA GLY A 54 -23.45 6.91 6.69
C GLY A 54 -23.39 5.58 7.46
N SER A 55 -22.85 4.53 6.86
CA SER A 55 -22.68 3.21 7.48
C SER A 55 -21.19 2.91 7.74
N PRO A 56 -20.57 3.51 8.78
CA PRO A 56 -19.17 3.28 9.08
C PRO A 56 -18.90 1.81 9.38
N VAL A 57 -17.73 1.33 8.99
CA VAL A 57 -17.28 -0.05 9.23
C VAL A 57 -16.32 -0.04 10.41
N GLU A 58 -16.54 -0.92 11.38
CA GLU A 58 -15.61 -1.11 12.49
C GLU A 58 -15.39 -2.61 12.72
N ILE A 59 -14.12 -3.01 12.77
CA ILE A 59 -13.67 -4.39 12.91
C ILE A 59 -12.58 -4.41 13.97
N TYR A 60 -12.69 -5.30 14.94
CA TYR A 60 -11.68 -5.48 15.97
C TYR A 60 -10.81 -6.67 15.58
N LEU A 61 -9.53 -6.41 15.30
CA LEU A 61 -8.56 -7.46 15.04
C LEU A 61 -8.01 -7.96 16.39
N PRO A 62 -7.99 -9.28 16.62
CA PRO A 62 -7.37 -9.83 17.83
C PRO A 62 -5.87 -9.58 17.74
N GLY A 63 -5.34 -8.68 18.57
CA GLY A 63 -3.90 -8.45 18.66
C GLY A 63 -3.22 -9.34 19.69
N SER A 64 -1.90 -9.24 19.75
CA SER A 64 -1.10 -9.95 20.74
C SER A 64 -1.21 -9.29 22.12
N PRO A 65 -0.77 -9.93 23.22
CA PRO A 65 -0.76 -9.33 24.56
C PRO A 65 -0.04 -7.97 24.63
N PHE A 66 0.87 -7.69 23.69
CA PHE A 66 1.57 -6.41 23.59
C PHE A 66 0.80 -5.34 22.80
N PHE A 67 -0.03 -5.75 21.82
CA PHE A 67 -0.78 -4.85 20.95
C PHE A 67 -2.21 -4.59 21.44
N GLY A 68 -2.75 -5.44 22.31
CA GLY A 68 -4.17 -5.36 22.67
C GLY A 68 -5.07 -5.56 21.46
N GLU A 69 -6.31 -5.06 21.53
CA GLU A 69 -7.21 -5.07 20.38
C GLU A 69 -6.85 -3.96 19.40
N ILE A 70 -6.80 -4.27 18.10
CA ILE A 70 -6.49 -3.30 17.05
C ILE A 70 -7.79 -2.96 16.33
N PRO A 71 -8.43 -1.81 16.64
CA PRO A 71 -9.59 -1.34 15.90
C PRO A 71 -9.20 -0.92 14.48
N LEU A 72 -9.84 -1.54 13.51
CA LEU A 72 -9.84 -1.16 12.10
C LEU A 72 -11.18 -0.49 11.81
N ARG A 73 -11.16 0.79 11.48
CA ARG A 73 -12.36 1.59 11.24
C ARG A 73 -12.29 2.34 9.92
N ILE A 74 -13.40 2.29 9.18
CA ILE A 74 -13.62 3.07 7.97
C ILE A 74 -14.79 4.00 8.25
N ASP A 75 -14.49 5.24 8.62
CA ASP A 75 -15.45 6.33 8.67
C ASP A 75 -15.50 7.11 7.34
N ALA A 76 -16.31 8.15 7.26
CA ALA A 76 -16.48 8.95 6.06
C ALA A 76 -15.16 9.62 5.59
N LEU A 77 -14.29 10.02 6.52
CA LEU A 77 -13.00 10.64 6.19
C LEU A 77 -12.01 9.59 5.68
N SER A 78 -11.89 8.45 6.37
CA SER A 78 -11.08 7.32 5.90
C SER A 78 -11.53 6.85 4.53
N ALA A 79 -12.84 6.75 4.32
CA ALA A 79 -13.43 6.33 3.05
C ALA A 79 -13.07 7.27 1.89
N TRP A 80 -13.13 8.59 2.11
CA TRP A 80 -12.74 9.57 1.12
C TRP A 80 -11.28 9.38 0.67
N PHE A 81 -10.36 9.19 1.64
CA PHE A 81 -8.96 8.94 1.32
C PHE A 81 -8.73 7.58 0.64
N ILE A 82 -9.41 6.52 1.07
CA ILE A 82 -9.33 5.19 0.43
C ILE A 82 -9.68 5.28 -1.07
N LEU A 83 -10.74 6.01 -1.43
CA LEU A 83 -11.13 6.19 -2.82
C LEU A 83 -10.07 6.96 -3.63
N ILE A 84 -9.51 8.04 -3.08
CA ILE A 84 -8.44 8.81 -3.73
C ILE A 84 -7.20 7.94 -3.94
N ILE A 85 -6.80 7.18 -2.92
CA ILE A 85 -5.65 6.28 -2.96
C ILE A 85 -5.86 5.21 -4.04
N ASN A 86 -7.03 4.56 -4.05
CA ASN A 86 -7.37 3.55 -5.05
C ASN A 86 -7.33 4.10 -6.48
N ILE A 87 -7.93 5.26 -6.74
CA ILE A 87 -7.91 5.91 -8.06
C ILE A 87 -6.47 6.24 -8.47
N THR A 88 -5.67 6.78 -7.55
CA THR A 88 -4.29 7.18 -7.82
C THR A 88 -3.43 5.96 -8.17
N CYS A 89 -3.52 4.90 -7.38
CA CYS A 89 -2.72 3.70 -7.61
C CYS A 89 -3.17 2.87 -8.80
N LEU A 90 -4.47 2.88 -9.13
CA LEU A 90 -4.96 2.33 -10.41
C LEU A 90 -4.35 3.04 -11.61
N ASN A 91 -4.38 4.38 -11.63
CA ASN A 91 -3.77 5.17 -12.69
C ASN A 91 -2.25 4.98 -12.75
N GLY A 92 -1.59 4.97 -11.60
CA GLY A 92 -0.15 4.72 -11.47
C GLY A 92 0.25 3.35 -12.03
N ALA A 93 -0.47 2.28 -11.66
CA ALA A 93 -0.23 0.94 -12.16
C ALA A 93 -0.48 0.84 -13.67
N PHE A 94 -1.58 1.43 -14.16
CA PHE A 94 -1.91 1.45 -15.58
C PHE A 94 -0.82 2.14 -16.41
N TYR A 95 -0.41 3.33 -16.00
CA TYR A 95 0.69 4.06 -16.62
C TYR A 95 2.02 3.29 -16.54
N GLY A 96 2.29 2.68 -15.39
CA GLY A 96 3.47 1.87 -15.12
C GLY A 96 3.66 0.70 -16.10
N ILE A 97 2.58 0.09 -16.60
CA ILE A 97 2.67 -0.98 -17.61
C ILE A 97 3.41 -0.50 -18.86
N GLY A 98 3.17 0.75 -19.27
CA GLY A 98 3.86 1.38 -20.40
C GLY A 98 5.25 1.85 -20.02
N TYR A 99 5.34 2.59 -18.92
CA TYR A 99 6.56 3.26 -18.47
C TYR A 99 7.71 2.29 -18.17
N MET A 100 7.40 1.11 -17.61
CA MET A 100 8.42 0.14 -17.20
C MET A 100 8.94 -0.76 -18.33
N LYS A 101 8.43 -0.63 -19.56
CA LYS A 101 8.85 -1.45 -20.70
C LYS A 101 10.36 -1.36 -21.05
N PRO A 102 11.03 -0.20 -20.97
CA PRO A 102 12.47 -0.10 -21.23
C PRO A 102 13.32 -0.88 -20.21
N TYR A 103 12.82 -1.07 -18.98
CA TYR A 103 13.53 -1.73 -17.89
C TYR A 103 13.36 -3.26 -17.86
N LYS A 104 12.82 -3.87 -18.92
CA LYS A 104 12.55 -5.33 -19.00
C LYS A 104 13.78 -6.21 -18.79
N ALA A 105 14.98 -5.71 -19.08
CA ALA A 105 16.23 -6.42 -18.84
C ALA A 105 16.56 -6.56 -17.34
N GLN A 106 16.13 -5.59 -16.51
CA GLN A 106 16.37 -5.56 -15.07
C GLN A 106 15.31 -6.39 -14.32
N LYS A 107 15.33 -7.72 -14.51
CA LYS A 107 14.28 -8.63 -14.02
C LYS A 107 14.04 -8.54 -12.51
N ALA A 108 15.10 -8.41 -11.72
CA ALA A 108 15.05 -8.32 -10.26
C ALA A 108 14.44 -6.98 -9.80
N ASN A 109 14.94 -5.86 -10.34
CA ASN A 109 14.41 -4.52 -10.03
C ASN A 109 12.93 -4.43 -10.41
N LEU A 110 12.53 -5.01 -11.55
CA LEU A 110 11.14 -5.04 -11.96
C LEU A 110 10.25 -5.86 -11.01
N SER A 111 10.73 -7.01 -10.50
CA SER A 111 10.02 -7.74 -9.42
C SER A 111 9.80 -6.84 -8.22
N LEU A 112 10.89 -6.25 -7.74
CA LEU A 112 10.90 -5.44 -6.53
C LEU A 112 9.97 -4.23 -6.68
N HIS A 113 10.01 -3.53 -7.82
CA HIS A 113 9.11 -2.42 -8.11
C HIS A 113 7.63 -2.83 -8.00
N TRP A 114 7.21 -3.88 -8.71
CA TRP A 114 5.79 -4.28 -8.72
C TRP A 114 5.32 -4.85 -7.38
N THR A 115 6.19 -5.54 -6.64
CA THR A 115 5.89 -6.03 -5.28
C THR A 115 5.78 -4.86 -4.29
N LEU A 116 6.71 -3.91 -4.35
CA LEU A 116 6.68 -2.72 -3.50
C LEU A 116 5.51 -1.80 -3.83
N PHE A 117 5.07 -1.74 -5.09
CA PHE A 117 3.88 -0.97 -5.47
C PHE A 117 2.61 -1.52 -4.79
N LEU A 118 2.47 -2.86 -4.71
CA LEU A 118 1.39 -3.48 -3.94
C LEU A 118 1.51 -3.22 -2.44
N LEU A 119 2.72 -3.32 -1.88
CA LEU A 119 2.96 -3.03 -0.48
C LEU A 119 2.68 -1.55 -0.14
N PHE A 120 3.02 -0.64 -1.05
CA PHE A 120 2.74 0.79 -0.94
C PHE A 120 1.23 1.05 -0.94
N GLN A 121 0.49 0.44 -1.87
CA GLN A 121 -0.98 0.54 -1.88
C GLN A 121 -1.59 0.00 -0.57
N ALA A 122 -1.14 -1.16 -0.11
CA ALA A 122 -1.63 -1.78 1.12
C ALA A 122 -1.41 -0.89 2.34
N SER A 123 -0.18 -0.41 2.51
CA SER A 123 0.21 0.41 3.65
C SER A 123 -0.49 1.78 3.66
N MET A 124 -0.63 2.43 2.50
CA MET A 124 -1.44 3.66 2.36
C MET A 124 -2.89 3.44 2.84
N LEU A 125 -3.51 2.33 2.44
CA LEU A 125 -4.87 2.00 2.90
C LEU A 125 -4.90 1.72 4.40
N TRP A 126 -3.94 0.99 4.94
CA TRP A 126 -3.86 0.68 6.38
C TRP A 126 -3.68 1.92 7.24
N VAL A 127 -2.89 2.90 6.81
CA VAL A 127 -2.72 4.20 7.48
C VAL A 127 -4.07 4.91 7.66
N CYS A 128 -5.01 4.77 6.71
CA CYS A 128 -6.35 5.35 6.82
C CYS A 128 -7.32 4.55 7.69
N MET A 129 -7.06 3.25 7.90
CA MET A 129 -8.02 2.33 8.55
C MET A 129 -7.66 1.97 9.99
N LEU A 130 -6.38 1.95 10.35
CA LEU A 130 -5.92 1.52 11.67
C LEU A 130 -6.06 2.66 12.69
N GLN A 131 -6.87 2.44 13.72
CA GLN A 131 -7.07 3.39 14.82
C GLN A 131 -6.25 3.06 16.09
N HIS A 132 -5.27 2.16 15.97
CA HIS A 132 -4.32 1.85 17.03
C HIS A 132 -2.97 2.51 16.75
N SER A 133 -2.45 3.33 17.68
CA SER A 133 -1.24 4.16 17.48
C SER A 133 -0.03 3.37 16.98
N LEU A 134 0.31 2.26 17.64
CA LEU A 134 1.47 1.44 17.25
C LEU A 134 1.27 0.76 15.89
N ALA A 135 0.05 0.29 15.59
CA ALA A 135 -0.24 -0.39 14.33
C ALA A 135 -0.23 0.61 13.17
N PHE A 136 -0.74 1.82 13.42
CA PHE A 136 -0.67 2.96 12.52
C PHE A 136 0.79 3.35 12.22
N LEU A 137 1.66 3.46 13.24
CA LEU A 137 3.10 3.74 13.01
C LEU A 137 3.79 2.65 12.18
N ILE A 138 3.44 1.38 12.38
CA ILE A 138 3.97 0.28 11.56
C ILE A 138 3.48 0.38 10.12
N ALA A 139 2.19 0.66 9.91
CA ALA A 139 1.64 0.89 8.57
C ALA A 139 2.30 2.09 7.88
N TRP A 140 2.54 3.17 8.62
CA TRP A 140 3.27 4.33 8.14
C TRP A 140 4.68 3.96 7.71
N GLU A 141 5.44 3.26 8.57
CA GLU A 141 6.82 2.88 8.24
C GLU A 141 6.87 1.96 7.02
N MET A 142 5.90 1.06 6.84
CA MET A 142 5.80 0.25 5.62
C MET A 142 5.53 1.11 4.37
N MET A 143 4.69 2.13 4.48
CA MET A 143 4.38 3.08 3.41
C MET A 143 5.61 3.90 3.02
N SER A 144 6.37 4.39 4.00
CA SER A 144 7.57 5.17 3.74
C SER A 144 8.71 4.33 3.16
N LEU A 145 8.96 3.14 3.72
CA LEU A 145 10.00 2.25 3.21
C LEU A 145 9.68 1.80 1.79
N SER A 146 8.43 1.41 1.51
CA SER A 146 8.04 1.00 0.16
C SER A 146 8.18 2.13 -0.86
N SER A 147 7.75 3.35 -0.53
CA SER A 147 7.92 4.51 -1.41
C SER A 147 9.38 4.94 -1.56
N LEU A 148 10.20 4.86 -0.51
CA LEU A 148 11.65 5.10 -0.59
C LEU A 148 12.30 4.18 -1.61
N PHE A 149 12.04 2.87 -1.54
CA PHE A 149 12.62 1.91 -2.48
C PHE A 149 12.07 2.09 -3.91
N LEU A 150 10.81 2.53 -4.06
CA LEU A 150 10.25 2.90 -5.36
C LEU A 150 10.95 4.12 -5.96
N VAL A 151 11.26 5.14 -5.15
CA VAL A 151 12.06 6.32 -5.58
C VAL A 151 13.48 5.89 -5.96
N LEU A 152 14.07 4.97 -5.19
CA LEU A 152 15.42 4.44 -5.43
C LEU A 152 15.49 3.40 -6.57
N PHE A 153 14.45 3.24 -7.38
CA PHE A 153 14.45 2.28 -8.48
C PHE A 153 15.66 2.44 -9.41
N GLU A 154 15.97 3.68 -9.82
CA GLU A 154 17.17 4.03 -10.58
C GLU A 154 18.33 4.46 -9.68
N HIS A 155 18.68 3.64 -8.69
CA HIS A 155 19.74 3.89 -7.70
C HIS A 155 21.14 4.16 -8.30
N GLU A 156 21.39 3.79 -9.56
CA GLU A 156 22.65 4.09 -10.26
C GLU A 156 22.86 5.60 -10.50
N LYS A 157 21.77 6.38 -10.52
CA LYS A 157 21.84 7.84 -10.68
C LYS A 157 22.07 8.50 -9.31
N LYS A 158 23.15 9.29 -9.22
CA LYS A 158 23.52 10.01 -7.98
C LYS A 158 22.40 10.92 -7.47
N ASP A 159 21.65 11.57 -8.37
CA ASP A 159 20.54 12.46 -8.01
C ASP A 159 19.39 11.68 -7.35
N THR A 160 19.07 10.49 -7.87
CA THR A 160 18.07 9.58 -7.29
C THR A 160 18.47 9.13 -5.89
N LEU A 161 19.76 8.79 -5.70
CA LEU A 161 20.27 8.41 -4.39
C LEU A 161 20.17 9.56 -3.39
N LYS A 162 20.53 10.77 -3.80
CA LYS A 162 20.41 11.98 -2.96
C LYS A 162 18.96 12.26 -2.58
N ALA A 163 18.03 12.12 -3.53
CA ALA A 163 16.59 12.26 -3.27
C ALA A 163 16.10 11.21 -2.26
N GLY A 164 16.53 9.94 -2.39
CA GLY A 164 16.18 8.88 -1.46
C GLY A 164 16.73 9.10 -0.05
N ILE A 165 17.98 9.56 0.09
CA ILE A 165 18.55 9.90 1.41
C ILE A 165 17.76 11.05 2.05
N ASN A 166 17.46 12.10 1.30
CA ASN A 166 16.65 13.21 1.81
C ASN A 166 15.26 12.73 2.27
N TYR A 167 14.62 11.85 1.48
CA TYR A 167 13.34 11.24 1.84
C TYR A 167 13.44 10.43 3.14
N MET A 168 14.45 9.57 3.27
CA MET A 168 14.68 8.73 4.45
C MET A 168 14.84 9.59 5.72
N VAL A 169 15.63 10.66 5.65
CA VAL A 169 15.83 11.58 6.79
C VAL A 169 14.53 12.28 7.16
N GLN A 170 13.81 12.85 6.18
CA GLN A 170 12.54 13.53 6.43
C GLN A 170 11.51 12.60 7.08
N MET A 171 11.49 11.35 6.66
CA MET A 171 10.53 10.39 7.18
C MET A 171 10.83 9.96 8.62
N HIS A 172 12.09 9.65 8.96
CA HIS A 172 12.45 9.32 10.35
C HIS A 172 12.23 10.51 11.30
N LEU A 173 12.43 11.74 10.83
CA LEU A 173 12.04 12.93 11.59
C LEU A 173 10.53 12.97 11.83
N GLY A 174 9.73 12.66 10.81
CA GLY A 174 8.28 12.53 10.95
C GLY A 174 7.89 11.53 12.04
N VAL A 175 8.40 10.30 11.97
CA VAL A 175 8.16 9.24 12.96
C VAL A 175 8.57 9.68 14.37
N ALA A 176 9.73 10.33 14.51
CA ALA A 176 10.19 10.84 15.80
C ALA A 176 9.20 11.86 16.40
N PHE A 177 8.71 12.81 15.60
CA PHE A 177 7.74 13.79 16.08
C PHE A 177 6.38 13.16 16.44
N LEU A 178 5.91 12.19 15.65
CA LEU A 178 4.63 11.51 15.91
C LEU A 178 4.68 10.59 17.12
N THR A 179 5.86 10.05 17.45
CA THR A 179 6.03 9.17 18.61
C THR A 179 6.09 9.98 19.90
N VAL A 180 6.55 11.23 19.83
CA VAL A 180 6.68 12.13 20.99
C VAL A 180 5.38 12.88 21.29
N GLY A 181 4.62 13.26 20.26
CA GLY A 181 3.34 13.97 20.39
C GLY A 181 2.18 13.08 20.77
#